data_AF-A0A2V9FR88-F1
#
_entry.id   AF-A0A2V9FR88-F1
#
_cell.length_a   1.000
_cell.length_b   1.000
_cell.length_c   1.000
_cell.angle_alpha   90.00
_cell.angle_beta   90.00
_cell.angle_gamma   90.00
#
_symmetry.space_group_name_H-M   'P 1'
#
loop_
_entity.id
_entity.type
_entity.pdbx_description
1 polymer ?
#
loop_
_entity_poly.entity_id
_entity_poly.type
_entity_poly.pdbx_seq_one_letter_code
_entity_poly.pdbx_strand_id
1 'polypeptide(L)'
;MSFPTHRPRRLRRSAALRDLVRETRLTTSGLIYPLFVCPGAKVRQEVSSMPGVYQQSVDQIVEECREVESLGIPGIILFGLPESKDPRGTSSLSAQGVVQLAIEAIRRAKLKLLVITDVCLCEYTDHGHCGVIENGEVANDSTVAILAQQALSHARAGADIVAPSDMMDGRVGAIRETLDEHQFDNIAILSYAAKYCSGFYGPFREAAQSAPQFGDRRSYQMDP
;
A
#
# COMPACT_ATOMS: atom_id res chain seq x y z
N MET A 1 -20.15 -53.67 -8.79
CA MET A 1 -19.10 -53.05 -9.63
C MET A 1 -18.16 -52.28 -8.72
N SER A 2 -16.87 -52.60 -8.68
CA SER A 2 -15.92 -51.77 -7.96
C SER A 2 -14.54 -51.95 -8.56
N PHE A 3 -14.13 -50.93 -9.32
CA PHE A 3 -12.80 -50.31 -9.27
C PHE A 3 -12.43 -49.71 -10.64
N PRO A 4 -12.20 -48.39 -10.73
CA PRO A 4 -12.87 -47.34 -9.98
C PRO A 4 -14.16 -46.84 -10.65
N THR A 5 -15.24 -46.68 -9.87
CA THR A 5 -16.50 -46.02 -10.27
C THR A 5 -16.28 -44.50 -10.41
N HIS A 6 -15.62 -43.89 -9.42
CA HIS A 6 -15.18 -42.50 -9.44
C HIS A 6 -13.79 -42.38 -10.08
N ARG A 7 -13.70 -41.64 -11.19
CA ARG A 7 -12.42 -41.44 -11.90
C ARG A 7 -12.17 -39.95 -12.13
N PRO A 8 -11.61 -39.22 -11.15
CA PRO A 8 -11.32 -37.78 -11.28
C PRO A 8 -10.42 -37.46 -12.50
N ARG A 9 -9.58 -38.41 -12.93
CA ARG A 9 -8.77 -38.29 -14.15
C ARG A 9 -9.61 -38.04 -15.42
N ARG A 10 -10.90 -38.43 -15.46
CA ARG A 10 -11.79 -38.21 -16.62
C ARG A 10 -11.83 -36.74 -17.03
N LEU A 11 -11.90 -35.80 -16.07
CA LEU A 11 -11.96 -34.36 -16.31
C LEU A 11 -10.59 -33.70 -16.53
N ARG A 12 -9.49 -34.46 -16.44
CA ARG A 12 -8.12 -33.92 -16.59
C ARG A 12 -7.44 -34.33 -17.91
N ARG A 13 -8.14 -35.10 -18.76
CA ARG A 13 -7.57 -35.78 -19.94
C ARG A 13 -7.11 -34.83 -21.06
N SER A 14 -7.78 -33.70 -21.26
CA SER A 14 -7.45 -32.74 -22.31
C SER A 14 -7.40 -31.32 -21.76
N ALA A 15 -6.75 -30.41 -22.48
CA ALA A 15 -6.76 -28.99 -22.15
C ALA A 15 -8.20 -28.46 -22.09
N ALA A 16 -9.02 -28.74 -23.11
CA ALA A 16 -10.42 -28.34 -23.15
C ALA A 16 -11.24 -28.81 -21.93
N LEU A 17 -11.05 -30.04 -21.46
CA LEU A 17 -11.73 -30.53 -20.25
C LEU A 17 -11.26 -29.78 -19.00
N ARG A 18 -9.94 -29.55 -18.87
CA ARG A 18 -9.39 -28.79 -17.73
C ARG A 18 -9.85 -27.34 -17.74
N ASP A 19 -9.97 -26.72 -18.92
CA ASP A 19 -10.44 -25.34 -19.05
C ASP A 19 -11.93 -25.20 -18.77
N LEU A 20 -12.75 -26.19 -19.11
CA LEU A 20 -14.18 -26.23 -18.78
C LEU A 20 -14.41 -26.29 -17.27
N VAL A 21 -13.63 -27.10 -16.54
CA VAL A 21 -13.85 -27.35 -15.10
C VAL A 21 -12.97 -26.51 -14.18
N ARG A 22 -12.20 -25.55 -14.73
CA ARG A 22 -11.29 -24.73 -13.93
C ARG A 22 -12.08 -23.82 -12.98
N GLU A 23 -11.89 -24.00 -11.69
CA GLU A 23 -12.58 -23.25 -10.63
C GLU A 23 -12.01 -21.83 -10.47
N THR A 24 -10.69 -21.68 -10.56
CA THR A 24 -10.01 -20.39 -10.36
C THR A 24 -9.46 -19.84 -11.67
N ARG A 25 -9.79 -18.58 -11.97
CA ARG A 25 -9.26 -17.83 -13.10
C ARG A 25 -8.62 -16.55 -12.59
N LEU A 26 -7.45 -16.21 -13.13
CA LEU A 26 -6.78 -14.96 -12.85
C LEU A 26 -6.98 -14.01 -14.04
N THR A 27 -7.33 -12.76 -13.74
CA THR A 27 -7.53 -11.68 -14.70
C THR A 27 -6.86 -10.41 -14.18
N THR A 28 -6.51 -9.48 -15.05
CA THR A 28 -5.87 -8.22 -14.66
C THR A 28 -6.73 -7.37 -13.73
N SER A 29 -8.05 -7.48 -13.82
CA SER A 29 -9.00 -6.82 -12.92
C SER A 29 -8.88 -7.24 -11.45
N GLY A 30 -8.19 -8.34 -11.15
CA GLY A 30 -7.90 -8.79 -9.79
C GLY A 30 -6.55 -8.33 -9.25
N LEU A 31 -5.84 -7.43 -9.95
CA LEU A 31 -4.51 -6.96 -9.59
C LEU A 31 -4.53 -5.50 -9.13
N ILE A 32 -3.69 -5.19 -8.14
CA ILE A 32 -3.32 -3.84 -7.72
C ILE A 32 -1.80 -3.75 -7.85
N TYR A 33 -1.28 -2.70 -8.49
CA TYR A 33 0.15 -2.56 -8.76
C TYR A 33 0.83 -1.59 -7.76
N PRO A 34 1.75 -2.07 -6.91
CA PRO A 34 2.49 -1.23 -5.95
C PRO A 34 3.51 -0.33 -6.63
N LEU A 35 3.62 0.91 -6.15
CA LEU A 35 4.54 1.92 -6.67
C LEU A 35 5.23 2.67 -5.52
N PHE A 36 6.54 2.91 -5.66
CA PHE A 36 7.34 3.63 -4.67
C PHE A 36 7.71 5.03 -5.20
N VAL A 37 7.13 6.07 -4.61
CA VAL A 37 7.37 7.45 -5.04
C VAL A 37 8.42 8.13 -4.15
N CYS A 38 9.41 8.78 -4.76
CA CYS A 38 10.45 9.56 -4.09
C CYS A 38 10.56 11.00 -4.67
N PRO A 39 11.30 11.91 -4.00
CA PRO A 39 11.48 13.27 -4.48
C PRO A 39 12.42 13.33 -5.70
N GLY A 40 12.40 14.48 -6.39
CA GLY A 40 13.28 14.75 -7.52
C GLY A 40 12.54 14.74 -8.87
N ALA A 41 13.31 14.69 -9.95
CA ALA A 41 12.80 14.67 -11.32
C ALA A 41 13.59 13.68 -12.17
N LYS A 42 12.89 12.90 -13.01
CA LYS A 42 13.47 11.83 -13.83
C LYS A 42 14.26 10.79 -13.03
N VAL A 43 13.85 10.54 -11.79
CA VAL A 43 14.46 9.54 -10.91
C VAL A 43 13.78 8.20 -11.15
N ARG A 44 14.58 7.16 -11.42
CA ARG A 44 14.14 5.77 -11.51
C ARG A 44 15.27 4.87 -11.02
N GLN A 45 15.25 4.56 -9.73
CA GLN A 45 16.30 3.82 -9.04
C GLN A 45 15.82 2.40 -8.73
N GLU A 46 16.53 1.38 -9.22
CA GLU A 46 16.17 -0.01 -8.98
C GLU A 46 16.42 -0.40 -7.52
N VAL A 47 15.49 -1.16 -6.93
CA VAL A 47 15.63 -1.76 -5.61
C VAL A 47 16.41 -3.07 -5.74
N SER A 48 17.56 -3.17 -5.08
CA SER A 48 18.50 -4.27 -5.32
C SER A 48 17.96 -5.64 -4.91
N SER A 49 17.16 -5.69 -3.84
CA SER A 49 16.50 -6.92 -3.38
C SER A 49 15.21 -7.27 -4.12
N MET A 50 14.74 -6.39 -5.02
CA MET A 50 13.52 -6.59 -5.81
C MET A 50 13.78 -6.25 -7.28
N PRO A 51 14.43 -7.15 -8.06
CA PRO A 51 14.75 -6.91 -9.46
C PRO A 51 13.52 -6.50 -10.28
N GLY A 52 13.63 -5.41 -11.04
CA GLY A 52 12.52 -4.83 -11.80
C GLY A 52 11.57 -3.93 -11.01
N VAL A 53 11.83 -3.68 -9.72
CA VAL A 53 11.09 -2.71 -8.89
C VAL A 53 11.92 -1.44 -8.71
N TYR A 54 11.28 -0.29 -8.77
CA TYR A 54 11.96 1.00 -8.76
C TYR A 54 11.37 1.96 -7.72
N GLN A 55 12.23 2.81 -7.15
CA GLN A 55 11.86 4.08 -6.52
C GLN A 55 11.88 5.17 -7.58
N GLN A 56 10.80 5.93 -7.69
CA GLN A 56 10.57 6.81 -8.83
C GLN A 56 10.11 8.20 -8.44
N SER A 57 10.59 9.21 -9.15
CA SER A 57 10.03 10.56 -9.03
C SER A 57 8.60 10.61 -9.58
N VAL A 58 7.84 11.62 -9.14
CA VAL A 58 6.43 11.82 -9.55
C VAL A 58 6.24 11.79 -11.08
N ASP A 59 7.15 12.38 -11.85
CA ASP A 59 7.08 12.33 -13.32
C ASP A 59 7.20 10.91 -13.88
N GLN A 60 8.09 10.08 -13.31
CA GLN A 60 8.25 8.69 -13.73
C GLN A 60 7.07 7.81 -13.29
N ILE A 61 6.50 8.07 -12.11
CA ILE A 61 5.28 7.39 -11.64
C ILE A 61 4.12 7.58 -12.62
N VAL A 62 3.94 8.79 -13.16
CA VAL A 62 2.86 9.06 -14.13
C VAL A 62 3.07 8.28 -15.43
N GLU A 63 4.31 8.17 -15.92
CA GLU A 63 4.61 7.35 -17.11
C GLU A 63 4.34 5.85 -16.84
N GLU A 64 4.76 5.33 -15.68
CA GLU A 64 4.49 3.95 -15.31
C GLU A 64 2.99 3.68 -15.14
N CYS A 65 2.24 4.63 -14.58
CA CYS A 65 0.78 4.52 -14.49
C CYS A 65 0.11 4.46 -15.88
N ARG A 66 0.65 5.11 -16.92
CA ARG A 66 0.12 4.97 -18.29
C ARG A 66 0.32 3.55 -18.82
N GLU A 67 1.46 2.95 -18.54
CA GLU A 67 1.71 1.55 -18.90
C GLU A 67 0.76 0.61 -18.15
N VAL A 68 0.61 0.81 -16.82
CA VAL A 68 -0.31 0.04 -15.97
C VAL A 68 -1.75 0.09 -16.49
N GLU A 69 -2.25 1.28 -16.86
CA GLU A 69 -3.57 1.45 -17.46
C GLU A 69 -3.68 0.72 -18.81
N SER A 70 -2.65 0.83 -19.66
CA SER A 70 -2.62 0.17 -20.98
C SER A 70 -2.65 -1.36 -20.90
N LEU A 71 -2.12 -1.92 -19.81
CA LEU A 71 -2.13 -3.35 -19.50
C LEU A 71 -3.48 -3.81 -18.90
N GLY A 72 -4.42 -2.90 -18.67
CA GLY A 72 -5.74 -3.19 -18.12
C GLY A 72 -5.72 -3.55 -16.64
N ILE A 73 -4.73 -3.06 -15.89
CA ILE A 73 -4.69 -3.15 -14.42
C ILE A 73 -5.52 -1.98 -13.87
N PRO A 74 -6.51 -2.25 -13.00
CA PRO A 74 -7.49 -1.23 -12.61
C PRO A 74 -6.99 -0.26 -11.53
N GLY A 75 -5.96 -0.61 -10.78
CA GLY A 75 -5.54 0.18 -9.61
C GLY A 75 -4.08 0.04 -9.25
N ILE A 76 -3.60 1.07 -8.55
CA ILE A 76 -2.25 1.17 -8.02
C ILE A 76 -2.29 1.44 -6.52
N ILE A 77 -1.23 1.10 -5.79
CA ILE A 77 -1.03 1.53 -4.41
C ILE A 77 0.30 2.29 -4.27
N LEU A 78 0.23 3.50 -3.74
CA LEU A 78 1.38 4.39 -3.56
C LEU A 78 2.02 4.21 -2.18
N PHE A 79 3.34 4.04 -2.17
CA PHE A 79 4.20 4.10 -0.99
C PHE A 79 5.15 5.30 -1.14
N GLY A 80 5.14 6.20 -0.16
CA GLY A 80 5.94 7.43 -0.20
C GLY A 80 7.29 7.29 0.47
N LEU A 81 8.35 7.79 -0.17
CA LEU A 81 9.66 8.00 0.43
C LEU A 81 9.87 9.51 0.55
N PRO A 82 9.76 10.11 1.74
CA PRO A 82 9.91 11.55 1.90
C PRO A 82 11.40 11.96 1.78
N GLU A 83 11.63 13.25 1.50
CA GLU A 83 12.98 13.83 1.48
C GLU A 83 13.64 13.81 2.86
N SER A 84 12.84 14.01 3.91
CA SER A 84 13.29 14.00 5.30
C SER A 84 12.34 13.20 6.18
N LYS A 85 12.92 12.64 7.24
CA LYS A 85 12.24 11.87 8.28
C LYS A 85 12.44 12.54 9.63
N ASP A 86 11.44 12.41 10.50
CA ASP A 86 11.48 12.94 11.87
C ASP A 86 10.77 11.98 12.83
N PRO A 87 10.89 12.12 14.16
CA PRO A 87 10.32 11.17 15.12
C PRO A 87 8.79 11.01 15.11
N ARG A 88 8.05 11.89 14.43
CA ARG A 88 6.58 11.85 14.33
C ARG A 88 6.09 11.62 12.90
N GLY A 89 6.99 11.56 11.92
CA GLY A 89 6.65 11.45 10.51
C GLY A 89 5.83 12.62 9.99
N THR A 90 6.14 13.86 10.40
CA THR A 90 5.29 15.03 10.08
C THR A 90 5.14 15.29 8.58
N SER A 91 6.13 14.90 7.78
CA SER A 91 6.11 15.01 6.32
C SER A 91 4.98 14.20 5.66
N SER A 92 4.45 13.17 6.33
CA SER A 92 3.29 12.39 5.86
C SER A 92 2.01 13.23 5.67
N LEU A 93 1.88 14.33 6.42
CA LEU A 93 0.72 15.20 6.41
C LEU A 93 0.80 16.31 5.35
N SER A 94 1.99 16.56 4.82
CA SER A 94 2.27 17.69 3.93
C SER A 94 1.47 17.59 2.63
N ALA A 95 0.75 18.66 2.28
CA ALA A 95 0.14 18.77 0.95
C ALA A 95 1.16 18.78 -0.20
N GLN A 96 2.44 19.03 0.12
CA GLN A 96 3.56 18.96 -0.82
C GLN A 96 4.38 17.67 -0.64
N GLY A 97 3.84 16.69 0.07
CA GLY A 97 4.43 15.37 0.21
C GLY A 97 4.42 14.60 -1.11
N VAL A 98 5.37 13.68 -1.28
CA VAL A 98 5.56 12.92 -2.53
C VAL A 98 4.32 12.11 -2.93
N VAL A 99 3.58 11.58 -1.97
CA VAL A 99 2.33 10.83 -2.22
C VAL A 99 1.24 11.77 -2.73
N GLN A 100 1.03 12.90 -2.06
CA GLN A 100 0.05 13.92 -2.44
C GLN A 100 0.32 14.43 -3.86
N LEU A 101 1.58 14.79 -4.15
CA LEU A 101 2.00 15.25 -5.47
C LEU A 101 1.82 14.17 -6.55
N ALA A 102 2.08 12.89 -6.23
CA ALA A 102 1.83 11.79 -7.15
C ALA A 102 0.35 11.60 -7.45
N ILE A 103 -0.51 11.62 -6.44
CA ILE A 103 -1.97 11.54 -6.62
C ILE A 103 -2.43 12.66 -7.56
N GLU A 104 -2.08 13.92 -7.25
CA GLU A 104 -2.47 15.08 -8.05
C GLU A 104 -1.97 14.97 -9.50
N ALA A 105 -0.74 14.51 -9.70
CA ALA A 105 -0.16 14.34 -11.04
C ALA A 105 -0.88 13.26 -11.84
N ILE A 106 -1.23 12.13 -11.21
CA ILE A 106 -2.02 11.05 -11.82
C ILE A 106 -3.41 11.55 -12.22
N ARG A 107 -4.09 12.32 -11.34
CA ARG A 107 -5.39 12.93 -11.65
C ARG A 107 -5.30 13.93 -12.78
N ARG A 108 -4.26 14.76 -12.81
CA ARG A 108 -4.01 15.74 -13.89
C ARG A 108 -3.76 15.06 -15.23
N ALA A 109 -3.13 13.89 -15.23
CA ALA A 109 -2.93 13.06 -16.42
C ALA A 109 -4.21 12.36 -16.90
N LYS A 110 -5.33 12.46 -16.15
CA LYS A 110 -6.64 11.87 -16.47
C LYS A 110 -6.61 10.35 -16.63
N LEU A 111 -5.74 9.68 -15.89
CA LEU A 111 -5.67 8.22 -15.86
C LEU A 111 -6.86 7.66 -15.08
N LYS A 112 -7.49 6.61 -15.61
CA LYS A 112 -8.65 5.91 -15.03
C LYS A 112 -8.21 4.77 -14.13
N LEU A 113 -7.25 5.05 -13.26
CA LEU A 113 -6.77 4.12 -12.25
C LEU A 113 -7.43 4.43 -10.91
N LEU A 114 -7.75 3.36 -10.17
CA LEU A 114 -8.00 3.44 -8.74
C LEU A 114 -6.68 3.78 -8.03
N VAL A 115 -6.63 4.94 -7.39
CA VAL A 115 -5.46 5.40 -6.63
C VAL A 115 -5.64 5.05 -5.17
N ILE A 116 -4.93 4.01 -4.74
CA ILE A 116 -4.85 3.56 -3.35
C ILE A 116 -3.59 4.17 -2.72
N THR A 117 -3.68 4.56 -1.46
CA THR A 117 -2.54 5.14 -0.73
C THR A 117 -2.29 4.36 0.55
N ASP A 118 -1.04 3.98 0.80
CA ASP A 118 -0.66 3.44 2.11
C ASP A 118 -0.78 4.54 3.18
N VAL A 119 -1.32 4.19 4.34
CA VAL A 119 -1.42 5.07 5.51
C VAL A 119 -0.65 4.41 6.65
N CYS A 120 0.54 4.93 6.90
CA CYS A 120 1.51 4.44 7.87
C CYS A 120 2.58 5.51 8.10
N LEU A 121 3.32 5.40 9.22
CA LEU A 121 4.43 6.32 9.55
C LEU A 121 5.81 5.70 9.37
N CYS A 122 5.95 4.42 8.98
CA CYS A 122 7.27 3.78 8.95
C CYS A 122 8.21 4.30 7.87
N GLU A 123 7.67 4.81 6.77
CA GLU A 123 8.44 5.48 5.72
C GLU A 123 8.86 6.89 6.13
N TYR A 124 8.13 7.50 7.07
CA TYR A 124 8.25 8.92 7.44
C TYR A 124 8.99 9.16 8.75
N THR A 125 9.05 8.15 9.62
CA THR A 125 9.76 8.24 10.89
C THR A 125 11.24 7.94 10.75
N ASP A 126 12.07 8.67 11.47
CA ASP A 126 13.53 8.44 11.46
C ASP A 126 13.90 7.09 12.09
N HIS A 127 13.13 6.62 13.07
CA HIS A 127 13.28 5.32 13.72
C HIS A 127 12.64 4.14 12.95
N GLY A 128 11.83 4.38 11.91
CA GLY A 128 11.27 3.34 11.05
C GLY A 128 10.13 2.49 11.63
N HIS A 129 9.48 2.95 12.71
CA HIS A 129 8.30 2.30 13.29
C HIS A 129 7.01 2.84 12.69
N CYS A 130 5.92 2.08 12.81
CA CYS A 130 4.62 2.43 12.24
C CYS A 130 3.87 3.54 12.99
N GLY A 131 4.46 4.08 14.06
CA GLY A 131 3.82 5.03 14.95
C GLY A 131 4.82 5.87 15.75
N VAL A 132 4.30 6.83 16.50
CA VAL A 132 5.06 7.72 17.40
C VAL A 132 5.63 6.92 18.55
N ILE A 133 6.87 7.20 18.96
CA ILE A 133 7.48 6.58 20.14
C ILE A 133 7.25 7.44 21.38
N GLU A 134 6.63 6.86 22.41
CA GLU A 134 6.49 7.44 23.74
C GLU A 134 6.91 6.41 24.79
N ASN A 135 7.72 6.83 25.78
CA ASN A 135 8.23 5.94 26.82
C ASN A 135 8.96 4.68 26.30
N GLY A 136 9.53 4.74 25.09
CA GLY A 136 10.24 3.62 24.47
C GLY A 136 9.34 2.63 23.71
N GLU A 137 8.04 2.89 23.63
CA GLU A 137 7.06 2.04 22.95
C GLU A 137 6.32 2.81 21.85
N VAL A 138 5.73 2.08 20.90
CA VAL A 138 4.88 2.69 19.86
C VAL A 138 3.54 3.07 20.49
N ALA A 139 3.27 4.37 20.59
CA ALA A 139 2.06 4.91 21.21
C ALA A 139 0.86 4.79 20.26
N ASN A 140 -0.13 3.99 20.63
CA ASN A 140 -1.31 3.72 19.80
C ASN A 140 -2.09 4.99 19.44
N ASP A 141 -2.64 5.68 20.44
CA ASP A 141 -3.61 6.76 20.24
C ASP A 141 -2.99 7.99 19.58
N SER A 142 -1.79 8.37 20.02
CA SER A 142 -0.98 9.44 19.40
C SER A 142 -0.70 9.14 17.92
N THR A 143 -0.51 7.87 17.57
CA THR A 143 -0.30 7.44 16.19
C THR A 143 -1.60 7.51 15.39
N VAL A 144 -2.70 6.96 15.93
CA VAL A 144 -4.02 6.96 15.28
C VAL A 144 -4.46 8.37 14.90
N ALA A 145 -4.22 9.36 15.76
CA ALA A 145 -4.53 10.76 15.46
C ALA A 145 -3.78 11.28 14.22
N ILE A 146 -2.50 10.91 14.05
CA ILE A 146 -1.70 11.31 12.89
C ILE A 146 -2.16 10.55 11.64
N LEU A 147 -2.42 9.25 11.73
CA LEU A 147 -2.88 8.43 10.61
C LEU A 147 -4.22 8.92 10.04
N ALA A 148 -5.13 9.37 10.90
CA ALA A 148 -6.40 9.95 10.47
C ALA A 148 -6.19 11.26 9.67
N GLN A 149 -5.26 12.12 10.10
CA GLN A 149 -4.89 13.33 9.36
C GLN A 149 -4.14 13.01 8.06
N GLN A 150 -3.32 11.96 8.04
CA GLN A 150 -2.62 11.49 6.84
C GLN A 150 -3.63 11.00 5.80
N ALA A 151 -4.58 10.17 6.21
CA ALA A 151 -5.67 9.70 5.34
C ALA A 151 -6.48 10.87 4.75
N LEU A 152 -6.80 11.87 5.57
CA LEU A 152 -7.46 13.10 5.11
C LEU A 152 -6.60 13.88 4.11
N SER A 153 -5.29 13.98 4.33
CA SER A 153 -4.35 14.61 3.39
C SER A 153 -4.35 13.91 2.03
N HIS A 154 -4.33 12.57 2.03
CA HIS A 154 -4.42 11.77 0.80
C HIS A 154 -5.78 11.91 0.10
N ALA A 155 -6.88 11.93 0.86
CA ALA A 155 -8.22 12.14 0.31
C ALA A 155 -8.36 13.51 -0.36
N ARG A 156 -7.83 14.57 0.27
CA ARG A 156 -7.79 15.93 -0.30
C ARG A 156 -6.99 16.01 -1.60
N ALA A 157 -5.90 15.25 -1.72
CA ALA A 157 -5.13 15.15 -2.96
C ALA A 157 -5.88 14.38 -4.07
N GLY A 158 -6.90 13.60 -3.71
CA GLY A 158 -7.78 12.88 -4.63
C GLY A 158 -7.54 11.37 -4.67
N ALA A 159 -7.07 10.74 -3.60
CA ALA A 159 -7.04 9.28 -3.48
C ALA A 159 -8.46 8.69 -3.54
N ASP A 160 -8.63 7.51 -4.13
CA ASP A 160 -9.92 6.78 -4.10
C ASP A 160 -10.06 5.93 -2.84
N ILE A 161 -8.94 5.39 -2.36
CA ILE A 161 -8.87 4.45 -1.25
C ILE A 161 -7.68 4.79 -0.36
N VAL A 162 -7.89 4.80 0.95
CA VAL A 162 -6.81 4.85 1.95
C VAL A 162 -6.63 3.47 2.57
N ALA A 163 -5.38 3.03 2.72
CA ALA A 163 -5.04 1.68 3.13
C ALA A 163 -4.17 1.70 4.40
N PRO A 164 -4.79 1.77 5.60
CA PRO A 164 -4.05 1.79 6.86
C PRO A 164 -3.35 0.44 7.09
N SER A 165 -2.01 0.49 7.16
CA SER A 165 -1.13 -0.67 7.28
C SER A 165 -0.30 -0.69 8.57
N ASP A 166 -0.57 0.26 9.45
CA ASP A 166 0.09 0.54 10.73
C ASP A 166 -0.12 -0.52 11.82
N MET A 167 -1.26 -1.23 11.79
CA MET A 167 -1.69 -2.19 12.82
C MET A 167 -2.01 -1.59 14.21
N MET A 168 -2.36 -0.31 14.29
CA MET A 168 -2.87 0.30 15.52
C MET A 168 -4.31 -0.12 15.81
N ASP A 169 -4.69 -0.13 17.07
CA ASP A 169 -6.06 -0.39 17.52
C ASP A 169 -6.95 0.83 17.22
N GLY A 170 -8.15 0.56 16.71
CA GLY A 170 -9.14 1.61 16.45
C GLY A 170 -8.89 2.51 15.21
N ARG A 171 -7.74 2.38 14.51
CA ARG A 171 -7.39 3.28 13.39
C ARG A 171 -8.46 3.42 12.31
N VAL A 172 -9.17 2.33 11.98
CA VAL A 172 -10.21 2.37 10.93
C VAL A 172 -11.37 3.28 11.34
N GLY A 173 -11.78 3.23 12.61
CA GLY A 173 -12.83 4.08 13.16
C GLY A 173 -12.42 5.55 13.12
N ALA A 174 -11.24 5.87 13.66
CA ALA A 174 -10.72 7.24 13.68
C ALA A 174 -10.50 7.82 12.27
N ILE A 175 -9.98 7.03 11.32
CA ILE A 175 -9.84 7.43 9.92
C ILE A 175 -11.23 7.69 9.32
N ARG A 176 -12.20 6.80 9.52
CA ARG A 176 -13.57 6.96 9.00
C ARG A 176 -14.23 8.22 9.54
N GLU A 177 -14.20 8.43 10.85
CA GLU A 177 -14.76 9.61 11.51
C GLU A 177 -14.14 10.90 10.95
N THR A 178 -12.81 10.96 10.87
CA THR A 178 -12.10 12.13 10.35
C THR A 178 -12.45 12.42 8.89
N LEU A 179 -12.55 11.39 8.04
CA LEU A 179 -12.93 11.55 6.64
C LEU A 179 -14.40 12.00 6.52
N ASP A 180 -15.33 11.46 7.33
CA ASP A 180 -16.74 11.84 7.33
C ASP A 180 -16.94 13.30 7.75
N GLU A 181 -16.28 13.73 8.83
CA GLU A 181 -16.31 15.12 9.32
C GLU A 181 -15.87 16.14 8.26
N HIS A 182 -15.02 15.71 7.32
CA HIS A 182 -14.48 16.53 6.24
C HIS A 182 -15.14 16.30 4.87
N GLN A 183 -16.30 15.64 4.83
CA GLN A 183 -17.08 15.40 3.60
C GLN A 183 -16.37 14.49 2.58
N PHE A 184 -15.59 13.53 3.07
CA PHE A 184 -14.96 12.45 2.31
C PHE A 184 -15.60 11.09 2.65
N ASP A 185 -16.92 11.05 2.84
CA ASP A 185 -17.70 9.84 3.15
C ASP A 185 -17.60 8.75 2.07
N ASN A 186 -17.40 9.15 0.82
CA ASN A 186 -17.25 8.27 -0.33
C ASN A 186 -15.87 7.60 -0.45
N ILE A 187 -14.86 8.04 0.29
CA ILE A 187 -13.51 7.46 0.24
C ILE A 187 -13.50 6.09 0.95
N ALA A 188 -13.05 5.06 0.24
CA ALA A 188 -13.00 3.71 0.79
C ALA A 188 -11.77 3.50 1.70
N ILE A 189 -11.91 2.60 2.66
CA ILE A 189 -10.82 2.18 3.54
C ILE A 189 -10.48 0.71 3.25
N LEU A 190 -9.30 0.46 2.68
CA LEU A 190 -8.76 -0.89 2.49
C LEU A 190 -7.87 -1.25 3.68
N SER A 191 -8.49 -1.67 4.78
CA SER A 191 -7.76 -1.98 6.01
C SER A 191 -6.88 -3.21 5.83
N TYR A 192 -5.61 -3.11 6.24
CA TYR A 192 -4.78 -4.28 6.53
C TYR A 192 -5.26 -4.87 7.87
N ALA A 193 -6.43 -5.52 7.83
CA ALA A 193 -7.12 -6.01 9.02
C ALA A 193 -6.33 -7.09 9.76
N ALA A 194 -5.62 -7.94 9.00
CA ALA A 194 -4.77 -9.02 9.52
C ALA A 194 -3.37 -8.91 8.90
N LYS A 195 -2.48 -8.15 9.54
CA LYS A 195 -1.08 -8.01 9.13
C LYS A 195 -0.17 -8.60 10.21
N TYR A 196 0.55 -9.64 9.83
CA TYR A 196 1.42 -10.43 10.70
C TYR A 196 2.83 -9.87 10.76
N CYS A 197 3.56 -10.13 11.84
CA CYS A 197 4.98 -9.82 11.97
C CYS A 197 5.83 -10.85 11.19
N SER A 198 5.79 -10.77 9.86
CA SER A 198 6.39 -11.76 8.96
C SER A 198 7.87 -11.50 8.66
N GLY A 199 8.63 -12.59 8.44
CA GLY A 199 9.98 -12.57 7.88
C GLY A 199 10.03 -12.24 6.38
N PHE A 200 8.89 -12.13 5.69
CA PHE A 200 8.83 -11.94 4.24
C PHE A 200 9.01 -10.47 3.80
N TYR A 201 9.01 -9.51 4.72
CA TYR A 201 9.03 -8.08 4.38
C TYR A 201 10.42 -7.48 4.19
N GLY A 202 11.49 -8.28 4.22
CA GLY A 202 12.87 -7.79 4.06
C GLY A 202 13.06 -6.90 2.82
N PRO A 203 12.74 -7.40 1.60
CA PRO A 203 12.89 -6.60 0.38
C PRO A 203 12.05 -5.33 0.35
N PHE A 204 10.81 -5.38 0.88
CA PHE A 204 9.95 -4.19 0.99
C PHE A 204 10.57 -3.12 1.89
N ARG A 205 11.21 -3.50 3.00
CA ARG A 205 11.83 -2.53 3.92
C ARG A 205 13.00 -1.80 3.27
N GLU A 206 13.71 -2.43 2.34
CA GLU A 206 14.70 -1.75 1.50
C GLU A 206 14.01 -0.79 0.52
N ALA A 207 13.00 -1.28 -0.21
CA ALA A 207 12.25 -0.50 -1.18
C ALA A 207 11.61 0.77 -0.59
N ALA A 208 11.06 0.67 0.63
CA ALA A 208 10.40 1.75 1.35
C ALA A 208 11.32 2.52 2.31
N GLN A 209 12.59 2.09 2.44
CA GLN A 209 13.55 2.62 3.42
C GLN A 209 12.99 2.69 4.85
N SER A 210 12.25 1.66 5.27
CA SER A 210 11.42 1.68 6.48
C SER A 210 11.81 0.63 7.53
N ALA A 211 13.04 0.13 7.47
CA ALA A 211 13.53 -0.82 8.49
C ALA A 211 13.52 -0.15 9.87
N PRO A 212 12.94 -0.80 10.92
CA PRO A 212 13.00 -0.26 12.27
C PRO A 212 14.44 -0.23 12.75
N GLN A 213 14.87 0.89 13.32
CA GLN A 213 16.24 1.06 13.82
C GLN A 213 16.52 0.26 15.08
N PHE A 214 15.48 -0.12 15.82
CA PHE A 214 15.55 -0.92 17.02
C PHE A 214 14.36 -1.88 17.11
N GLY A 215 14.52 -2.93 17.92
CA GLY A 215 13.46 -3.90 18.20
C GLY A 215 12.86 -4.54 16.93
N ASP A 216 11.56 -4.80 16.98
CA ASP A 216 10.79 -5.35 15.88
C ASP A 216 9.36 -4.75 15.90
N ARG A 217 8.45 -5.32 15.10
CA ARG A 217 7.06 -4.85 14.99
C ARG A 217 6.07 -5.75 15.74
N ARG A 218 6.52 -6.67 16.60
CA ARG A 218 5.68 -7.69 17.26
C ARG A 218 4.74 -7.14 18.33
N SER A 219 5.00 -5.93 18.83
CA SER A 219 4.10 -5.30 19.81
C SER A 219 2.78 -4.81 19.21
N TYR A 220 2.65 -4.79 17.88
CA TYR A 220 1.43 -4.36 17.18
C TYR A 220 1.08 -5.21 15.94
N GLN A 221 2.06 -5.76 15.23
CA GLN A 221 1.79 -6.76 14.18
C GLN A 221 1.54 -8.14 14.80
N MET A 222 0.62 -8.91 14.21
CA MET A 222 0.15 -10.18 14.78
C MET A 222 1.23 -11.28 14.76
N ASP A 223 1.15 -12.23 15.69
CA ASP A 223 1.95 -13.46 15.68
C ASP A 223 1.55 -14.37 14.50
N PRO A 224 2.48 -14.78 13.60
CA PRO A 224 2.20 -15.58 12.39
C PRO A 224 1.52 -16.94 12.57
#